data_AF-A0A662SW62-F1
#
_entry.id   AF-A0A662SW62-F1
#
_cell.length_a   1.000
_cell.length_b   1.000
_cell.length_c   1.000
_cell.angle_alpha   90.00
_cell.angle_beta   90.00
_cell.angle_gamma   90.00
#
_symmetry.space_group_name_H-M   'P 1'
#
loop_
_entity.id
_entity.type
_entity.pdbx_description
1 polymer ?
#
loop_
_entity_poly.entity_id
_entity_poly.type
_entity_poly.pdbx_seq_one_letter_code
_entity_poly.pdbx_strand_id
1 'polypeptide(L)' 'MELREDKVYEAIYLAVKSVFDEALERAAAKARSAGRSVDKGDVLLDLIYEAIREGAYRAFREVLASKLARGALEPG' A
#
# COMPACT_ATOMS: atom_id res chain seq x y z
N MET A 1 18.44 -17.90 -3.94
CA MET A 1 18.21 -16.68 -4.74
C MET A 1 17.85 -15.55 -3.78
N GLU A 2 18.78 -14.63 -3.53
CA GLU A 2 18.55 -13.47 -2.67
C GLU A 2 17.48 -12.56 -3.28
N LEU A 3 16.50 -12.16 -2.47
CA LEU A 3 15.63 -11.04 -2.81
C LEU A 3 16.51 -9.79 -2.83
N ARG A 4 16.83 -9.34 -4.04
CA ARG A 4 17.50 -8.08 -4.29
C ARG A 4 16.74 -6.95 -3.57
N GLU A 5 17.41 -6.30 -2.62
CA GLU A 5 16.82 -5.34 -1.69
C GLU A 5 16.07 -4.21 -2.44
N ASP A 6 16.63 -3.77 -3.56
CA ASP A 6 16.06 -2.82 -4.52
C ASP A 6 14.68 -3.24 -5.04
N LYS A 7 14.46 -4.54 -5.29
CA LYS A 7 13.17 -5.06 -5.76
C LYS A 7 12.11 -5.12 -4.68
N VAL A 8 12.52 -5.29 -3.42
CA VAL A 8 11.62 -5.23 -2.27
C VAL A 8 11.23 -3.78 -2.00
N TYR A 9 12.18 -2.85 -2.03
CA TYR A 9 11.89 -1.41 -1.91
C TYR A 9 10.96 -0.93 -3.01
N GLU A 10 11.22 -1.30 -4.27
CA GLU A 10 10.38 -0.92 -5.40
C GLU A 10 8.94 -1.44 -5.25
N ALA A 11 8.76 -2.70 -4.83
CA ALA A 11 7.43 -3.28 -4.59
C ALA A 11 6.68 -2.56 -3.46
N ILE A 12 7.36 -2.28 -2.33
CA ILE A 12 6.76 -1.55 -1.20
C ILE A 12 6.38 -0.13 -1.63
N TYR A 13 7.28 0.56 -2.32
CA TYR A 13 7.06 1.92 -2.82
C TYR A 13 5.82 1.98 -3.72
N LEU A 14 5.74 1.08 -4.71
CA LEU A 14 4.61 1.04 -5.64
C LEU A 14 3.28 0.71 -4.94
N ALA A 15 3.31 -0.23 -3.98
CA ALA A 15 2.12 -0.59 -3.20
C ALA A 15 1.61 0.60 -2.36
N VAL A 16 2.50 1.28 -1.63
CA VAL A 16 2.14 2.45 -0.82
C VAL A 16 1.63 3.59 -1.70
N LYS A 17 2.32 3.88 -2.82
CA LYS A 17 1.91 4.90 -3.79
C LYS A 17 0.49 4.63 -4.32
N SER A 18 0.21 3.39 -4.73
CA SER A 18 -1.11 3.03 -5.26
C SER A 18 -2.23 3.26 -4.25
N VAL A 19 -2.02 2.87 -2.98
CA VAL A 19 -3.04 3.09 -1.93
C VAL A 19 -3.22 4.59 -1.66
N PHE A 20 -2.14 5.38 -1.68
CA PHE A 20 -2.22 6.83 -1.57
C PHE A 20 -3.05 7.47 -2.68
N ASP A 21 -2.78 7.12 -3.94
CA ASP A 21 -3.47 7.69 -5.10
C ASP A 21 -4.98 7.40 -5.02
N GLU A 22 -5.36 6.15 -4.78
CA GLU A 22 -6.76 5.77 -4.64
C GLU A 22 -7.47 6.48 -3.49
N ALA A 23 -6.78 6.60 -2.35
CA ALA A 23 -7.38 7.17 -1.17
C ALA A 23 -7.55 8.70 -1.34
N LEU A 24 -6.59 9.39 -1.97
CA LEU A 24 -6.70 10.79 -2.37
C LEU A 24 -7.89 11.04 -3.30
N GLU A 25 -8.09 10.19 -4.30
CA GLU A 25 -9.24 10.28 -5.20
C GLU A 25 -10.57 10.15 -4.45
N ARG A 26 -10.68 9.17 -3.54
CA ARG A 26 -11.88 8.97 -2.70
C ARG A 26 -12.14 10.18 -1.80
N ALA A 27 -11.10 10.73 -1.17
CA ALA A 27 -11.22 11.90 -0.32
C ALA A 27 -11.65 13.15 -1.11
N ALA A 28 -11.06 13.37 -2.29
CA ALA A 28 -11.43 14.47 -3.18
C ALA A 28 -12.87 14.35 -3.67
N ALA A 29 -13.32 13.14 -4.04
CA ALA A 29 -14.70 12.89 -4.44
C ALA A 29 -15.69 13.18 -3.30
N LYS A 30 -15.37 12.75 -2.07
CA LYS A 30 -16.20 12.97 -0.87
C LYS A 30 -16.26 14.45 -0.48
N ALA A 31 -15.17 15.19 -0.59
CA ALA A 31 -15.15 16.63 -0.34
C ALA A 31 -16.02 17.40 -1.35
N ARG A 32 -15.96 17.02 -2.64
CA ARG A 32 -16.81 17.61 -3.69
C ARG A 32 -18.30 17.34 -3.47
N SER A 33 -18.66 16.13 -3.04
CA SER A 33 -20.06 15.76 -2.81
C SER A 33 -20.66 16.32 -1.51
N ALA A 34 -19.85 16.55 -0.48
CA ALA A 34 -20.32 17.00 0.83
C ALA A 34 -20.53 18.52 0.94
N GLY A 35 -20.10 19.33 -0.04
CA GLY A 35 -20.27 20.78 -0.04
C GLY A 35 -19.63 21.52 1.15
N ARG A 36 -18.79 20.82 1.95
CA ARG A 36 -18.16 21.33 3.17
C ARG A 36 -16.64 21.41 3.01
N SER A 37 -16.02 22.33 3.73
CA SER A 37 -14.58 22.32 3.96
C SER A 37 -14.24 21.09 4.81
N VAL A 38 -13.72 20.05 4.16
CA VAL A 38 -13.03 18.98 4.87
C VAL A 38 -11.65 19.53 5.26
N ASP A 39 -11.28 19.42 6.53
CA ASP A 39 -9.93 19.82 6.95
C ASP A 39 -8.92 18.98 6.17
N LYS A 40 -8.12 19.66 5.34
CA LYS A 40 -7.16 19.01 4.46
C LYS A 40 -6.07 18.29 5.25
N GLY A 41 -5.76 18.75 6.47
CA GLY A 41 -4.78 18.15 7.36
C GLY A 41 -5.24 16.79 7.87
N ASP A 42 -6.46 16.70 8.40
CA ASP A 42 -7.02 15.44 8.91
C ASP A 42 -7.19 14.41 7.79
N VAL A 43 -7.67 14.84 6.61
CA VAL A 43 -7.75 13.97 5.43
C VAL A 43 -6.38 13.45 5.02
N LEU A 44 -5.38 14.32 4.96
CA LEU A 44 -4.03 13.90 4.61
C LEU A 44 -3.47 12.91 5.64
N LEU A 45 -3.71 13.14 6.93
CA LEU A 45 -3.22 12.28 8.00
C LEU A 45 -3.86 10.88 7.94
N ASP A 46 -5.18 10.81 7.75
CA ASP A 46 -5.91 9.55 7.57
C ASP A 46 -5.42 8.80 6.33
N LEU A 47 -5.20 9.52 5.22
CA LEU A 47 -4.65 8.94 3.98
C LEU A 47 -3.25 8.36 4.18
N ILE A 48 -2.37 9.09 4.86
CA ILE A 48 -1.01 8.63 5.19
C ILE A 48 -1.09 7.36 6.03
N TYR A 49 -1.91 7.37 7.08
CA TYR A 49 -2.05 6.23 7.99
C TYR A 49 -2.56 4.99 7.27
N GLU A 50 -3.62 5.14 6.47
CA GLU A 50 -4.24 4.02 5.76
C GLU A 50 -3.33 3.45 4.67
N ALA A 51 -2.63 4.32 3.92
CA ALA A 51 -1.71 3.90 2.87
C ALA A 51 -0.47 3.16 3.40
N ILE A 52 0.12 3.65 4.49
CA ILE A 52 1.26 2.98 5.12
C ILE A 52 0.82 1.63 5.70
N ARG A 53 -0.29 1.61 6.46
CA ARG A 53 -0.79 0.38 7.12
C ARG A 53 -1.13 -0.71 6.10
N GLU A 54 -1.92 -0.38 5.09
CA GLU A 54 -2.41 -1.35 4.11
C GLU A 54 -1.34 -1.71 3.08
N GLY A 55 -0.55 -0.73 2.62
CA GLY A 55 0.56 -0.96 1.69
C GLY A 55 1.63 -1.87 2.27
N ALA A 56 2.04 -1.63 3.52
CA ALA A 56 2.98 -2.50 4.23
C ALA A 56 2.41 -3.90 4.42
N TYR A 57 1.16 -4.02 4.88
CA TYR A 57 0.51 -5.31 5.08
C TYR A 57 0.45 -6.15 3.80
N ARG A 58 0.04 -5.54 2.67
CA ARG A 58 -0.02 -6.22 1.36
C ARG A 58 1.35 -6.67 0.89
N ALA A 59 2.36 -5.80 0.97
CA ALA A 59 3.73 -6.14 0.57
C ALA A 59 4.29 -7.31 1.39
N PHE A 60 4.10 -7.31 2.71
CA PHE A 60 4.51 -8.43 3.55
C PHE A 60 3.78 -9.72 3.19
N ARG A 61 2.46 -9.66 2.95
CA ARG A 61 1.67 -10.82 2.55
C ARG A 61 2.16 -11.42 1.23
N GLU A 62 2.43 -10.59 0.22
CA GLU A 62 2.91 -11.06 -1.09
C GLU A 62 4.31 -11.67 -1.02
N VAL A 63 5.23 -11.06 -0.27
CA VAL A 63 6.58 -11.59 -0.06
C VAL A 63 6.52 -12.94 0.67
N LEU A 64 5.70 -13.05 1.73
CA LEU A 64 5.52 -14.29 2.47
C LEU A 64 4.88 -15.39 1.61
N ALA A 65 3.81 -15.07 0.87
CA ALA A 65 3.17 -16.02 -0.04
C ALA A 65 4.13 -16.51 -1.13
N SER A 66 4.94 -15.61 -1.69
CA SER A 66 5.95 -15.95 -2.69
C SER A 66 7.05 -16.86 -2.13
N LYS A 67 7.49 -16.64 -0.88
CA LYS A 67 8.46 -17.53 -0.21
C LYS A 67 7.85 -18.91 0.07
N LEU A 68 6.60 -18.96 0.53
CA LEU A 68 5.90 -20.21 0.83
C LEU A 68 5.71 -21.06 -0.44
N ALA A 69 5.26 -20.44 -1.53
CA ALA A 69 5.05 -21.11 -2.81
C ALA A 69 6.36 -21.68 -3.39
N ARG A 70 7.48 -20.97 -3.24
CA ARG A 70 8.80 -21.47 -3.68
C ARG A 70 9.31 -22.62 -2.81
N GLY A 71 9.12 -22.54 -1.49
CA GLY A 71 9.48 -23.64 -0.57
C GLY A 71 8.67 -24.91 -0.79
N ALA A 72 7.46 -24.81 -1.33
CA ALA A 72 6.62 -25.96 -1.69
C ALA A 72 6.96 -26.58 -3.06
N LEU A 73 7.76 -25.90 -3.89
CA LEU A 73 8.14 -26.33 -5.25
C LEU A 73 9.56 -26.91 -5.35
N GLU A 74 10.34 -26.88 -4.27
CA GLU A 74 11.57 -27.68 -4.17
C GLU A 74 11.29 -28.94 -3.34
N PRO A 75 10.99 -30.09 -3.98
CA PRO A 75 11.05 -31.36 -3.28
C PRO A 75 12.53 -31.66 -2.99
N GLY A 76 12.85 -31.86 -1.71
CA GLY A 76 14.14 -32.40 -1.29
C GLY A 76 14.37 -33.82 -1.81
#